data_AF-A0A1M6SQE1-F1
#
_entry.id   AF-A0A1M6SQE1-F1
#
_cell.length_a   1.000
_cell.length_b   1.000
_cell.length_c   1.000
_cell.angle_alpha   90.00
_cell.angle_beta   90.00
_cell.angle_gamma   90.00
#
_symmetry.space_group_name_H-M   'P 1'
#
loop_
_entity.id
_entity.type
_entity.pdbx_description
1 polymer ?
#
loop_
_entity_poly.entity_id
_entity_poly.type
_entity_poly.pdbx_seq_one_letter_code
_entity_poly.pdbx_strand_id
1 'polypeptide(L)'
;MAPVSTPPTKEARSIFNSLGYEVLDDGDEFRARRKWREVRVSALADSGEAPKYGTLRCFVTWTENATRLRKRIRDSNPDYEWAVIAVDESGDYEVARAPPSKAVVAQ
;
A
#
# COMPACT_ATOMS: atom_id res chain seq x y z
N MET A 1 -12.57 -1.90 24.03
CA MET A 1 -13.10 -1.52 22.70
C MET A 1 -11.94 -1.62 21.74
N ALA A 2 -11.96 -2.58 20.81
CA ALA A 2 -11.01 -2.53 19.70
C ALA A 2 -11.38 -1.28 18.90
N PRO A 3 -10.46 -0.35 18.59
CA PRO A 3 -10.79 0.68 17.65
C PRO A 3 -11.15 -0.05 16.35
N VAL A 4 -12.40 0.11 15.92
CA VAL A 4 -12.75 -0.11 14.52
C VAL A 4 -12.08 1.03 13.77
N SER A 5 -10.75 0.99 13.65
CA SER A 5 -10.03 2.02 12.92
C SER A 5 -10.43 1.83 11.47
N THR A 6 -11.38 2.64 11.00
CA THR A 6 -11.80 2.65 9.61
C THR A 6 -10.55 2.67 8.72
N PRO A 7 -10.42 1.79 7.72
CA PRO A 7 -9.29 1.86 6.80
C PRO A 7 -9.20 3.26 6.16
N PRO A 8 -7.99 3.79 5.90
CA PRO A 8 -7.81 5.13 5.31
C PRO A 8 -8.10 5.13 3.81
N THR A 9 -9.28 4.63 3.42
CA THR A 9 -9.67 4.40 2.03
C THR A 9 -9.90 5.72 1.28
N LYS A 10 -10.47 6.72 1.96
CA LYS A 10 -10.67 8.05 1.39
C LYS A 10 -9.34 8.77 1.15
N GLU A 11 -8.45 8.69 2.14
CA GLU A 11 -7.10 9.26 2.10
C GLU A 11 -6.27 8.59 1.01
N ALA A 12 -6.30 7.26 0.93
CA ALA A 12 -5.64 6.49 -0.12
C ALA A 12 -6.05 6.99 -1.52
N ARG A 13 -7.35 7.12 -1.78
CA ARG A 13 -7.85 7.62 -3.07
C ARG A 13 -7.43 9.05 -3.33
N SER A 14 -7.49 9.92 -2.32
CA SER A 14 -7.06 11.31 -2.45
C SER A 14 -5.58 11.40 -2.85
N ILE A 15 -4.71 10.63 -2.19
CA ILE A 15 -3.27 10.56 -2.49
C ILE A 15 -3.05 10.09 -3.93
N PHE A 16 -3.68 9.00 -4.36
CA PHE A 16 -3.49 8.48 -5.73
C PHE A 16 -4.02 9.43 -6.81
N ASN A 17 -5.17 10.08 -6.59
CA ASN A 17 -5.67 11.12 -7.49
C ASN A 17 -4.70 12.31 -7.56
N SER A 18 -4.16 12.76 -6.43
CA SER A 18 -3.16 13.84 -6.37
C SER A 18 -1.86 13.49 -7.10
N LEU A 19 -1.42 12.22 -7.01
CA LEU A 19 -0.29 11.68 -7.75
C LEU A 19 -0.55 11.50 -9.27
N GLY A 20 -1.78 11.79 -9.73
CA GLY A 20 -2.19 11.71 -11.13
C GLY A 20 -2.49 10.28 -11.61
N TYR A 21 -2.92 9.41 -10.71
CA TYR A 21 -3.48 8.11 -11.06
C TYR A 21 -5.00 8.19 -11.19
N GLU A 22 -5.54 7.41 -12.11
CA GLU A 22 -6.97 7.13 -12.23
C GLU A 22 -7.33 5.97 -11.29
N VAL A 23 -8.25 6.20 -10.35
CA VAL A 23 -8.77 5.17 -9.44
C VAL A 23 -9.93 4.45 -10.10
N LEU A 24 -9.79 3.13 -10.28
CA LEU A 24 -10.73 2.31 -11.06
C LEU A 24 -11.80 1.59 -10.21
N ASP A 25 -11.69 1.62 -8.88
CA ASP A 25 -12.54 0.86 -7.95
C ASP A 25 -12.81 1.67 -6.66
N ASP A 26 -13.97 1.46 -6.02
CA ASP A 26 -14.42 2.17 -4.81
C ASP A 26 -14.44 1.27 -3.55
N GLY A 27 -13.56 0.27 -3.46
CA GLY A 27 -13.40 -0.56 -2.26
C GLY A 27 -12.22 -0.15 -1.37
N ASP A 28 -12.00 -0.92 -0.29
CA ASP A 28 -10.77 -0.88 0.53
C ASP A 28 -9.56 -1.42 -0.24
N GLU A 29 -9.81 -2.20 -1.30
CA GLU A 29 -8.81 -2.55 -2.30
C GLU A 29 -9.24 -1.99 -3.67
N PHE A 30 -8.34 -1.27 -4.33
CA PHE A 30 -8.60 -0.65 -5.62
C PHE A 30 -7.39 -0.67 -6.54
N ARG A 31 -7.62 -0.48 -7.85
CA ARG A 31 -6.55 -0.29 -8.83
C ARG A 31 -6.38 1.19 -9.14
N ALA A 32 -5.15 1.64 -9.10
CA ALA A 32 -4.75 2.98 -9.50
C ALA A 32 -3.89 2.89 -10.77
N ARG A 33 -4.37 3.46 -11.87
CA ARG A 33 -3.72 3.37 -13.18
C ARG A 33 -3.12 4.70 -13.60
N ARG A 34 -1.89 4.66 -14.10
CA ARG A 34 -1.24 5.77 -14.81
C ARG A 34 -0.71 5.24 -16.13
N LYS A 35 -0.53 6.13 -17.12
CA LYS A 35 -0.17 5.75 -18.51
C LYS A 35 0.96 4.72 -18.64
N TRP A 36 1.90 4.71 -17.70
CA TRP A 36 3.08 3.84 -17.71
C TRP A 36 3.04 2.70 -16.67
N ARG A 37 2.07 2.68 -15.73
CA ARG A 37 2.01 1.66 -14.66
C ARG A 37 0.64 1.56 -13.99
N GLU A 38 0.27 0.35 -13.59
CA GLU A 38 -0.88 0.08 -12.72
C GLU A 38 -0.38 -0.35 -11.34
N VAL A 39 -1.03 0.16 -10.29
CA VAL A 39 -0.73 -0.14 -8.88
C VAL A 39 -1.97 -0.75 -8.26
N ARG A 40 -1.82 -1.89 -7.59
CA ARG A 40 -2.87 -2.43 -6.73
C ARG A 40 -2.74 -1.83 -5.33
N VAL A 41 -3.77 -1.13 -4.87
CA VAL A 41 -3.78 -0.40 -3.61
C VAL A 41 -4.68 -1.10 -2.61
N SER A 42 -4.17 -1.39 -1.41
CA SER A 42 -4.97 -1.89 -0.27
C SER A 42 -4.91 -0.89 0.87
N ALA A 43 -6.04 -0.29 1.22
CA ALA A 43 -6.22 0.47 2.44
C ALA A 43 -6.52 -0.50 3.59
N LEU A 44 -5.72 -0.43 4.65
CA LEU A 44 -5.80 -1.37 5.77
C LEU A 44 -5.92 -0.61 7.10
N ALA A 45 -6.99 -0.92 7.82
CA ALA A 45 -7.19 -0.57 9.22
C ALA A 45 -6.06 -1.12 10.11
N ASP A 46 -5.71 -2.38 9.84
CA ASP A 46 -4.78 -3.21 10.60
C ASP A 46 -3.71 -3.81 9.68
N SER A 47 -2.84 -4.65 10.24
CA SER A 47 -1.90 -5.43 9.43
C SER A 47 -2.61 -6.56 8.66
N GLY A 48 -3.45 -6.24 7.68
CA GLY A 48 -4.09 -7.22 6.81
C GLY A 48 -3.08 -8.09 6.06
N GLU A 49 -3.53 -9.25 5.58
CA GLU A 49 -2.67 -10.16 4.83
C GLU A 49 -2.37 -9.59 3.44
N ALA A 50 -1.08 -9.49 3.11
CA ALA A 50 -0.65 -9.12 1.77
C ALA A 50 -0.77 -10.35 0.86
N PRO A 51 -1.55 -10.31 -0.24
CA PRO A 51 -1.63 -11.41 -1.18
C PRO A 51 -0.28 -11.64 -1.86
N LYS A 52 -0.08 -12.89 -2.30
CA LYS A 52 1.23 -13.41 -2.69
C LYS A 52 1.66 -13.09 -4.14
N TYR A 53 0.77 -12.54 -4.97
CA TYR A 53 1.02 -12.35 -6.41
C TYR A 53 0.57 -10.96 -6.91
N GLY A 54 1.33 -10.39 -7.86
CA GLY A 54 1.09 -9.07 -8.48
C GLY A 54 2.38 -8.47 -9.04
N THR A 55 2.31 -7.33 -9.73
CA THR A 55 3.50 -6.58 -10.19
C THR A 55 3.93 -5.53 -9.18
N LEU A 56 3.04 -4.58 -8.86
CA LEU A 56 3.30 -3.48 -7.94
C LEU A 56 2.13 -3.29 -6.98
N ARG A 57 2.43 -3.32 -5.69
CA ARG A 57 1.44 -3.18 -4.63
C ARG A 57 1.73 -1.98 -3.74
N CYS A 58 0.69 -1.25 -3.40
CA CYS A 58 0.76 -0.17 -2.44
C CYS A 58 -0.19 -0.46 -1.29
N PHE A 59 0.30 -0.36 -0.06
CA PHE A 59 -0.50 -0.53 1.13
C PHE A 59 -0.64 0.83 1.80
N VAL A 60 -1.86 1.27 2.06
CA VAL A 60 -2.12 2.53 2.78
C VAL A 60 -2.65 2.17 4.16
N THR A 61 -2.05 2.71 5.21
CA THR A 61 -2.46 2.43 6.58
C THR A 61 -2.16 3.63 7.48
N TRP A 62 -2.75 3.64 8.67
CA TRP A 62 -2.48 4.67 9.65
C TRP A 62 -1.01 4.64 10.10
N THR A 63 -0.44 5.80 10.40
CA THR A 63 0.98 5.93 10.80
C THR A 63 1.35 5.04 11.99
N GLU A 64 0.42 4.82 12.94
CA GLU A 64 0.58 3.89 14.07
C GLU A 64 0.81 2.43 13.63
N ASN A 65 0.23 2.01 12.50
CA ASN A 65 0.26 0.64 11.99
C ASN A 65 1.33 0.43 10.92
N ALA A 66 1.82 1.51 10.30
CA ALA A 66 2.77 1.45 9.20
C ALA A 66 4.07 0.69 9.55
N THR A 67 4.61 0.90 10.75
CA THR A 67 5.84 0.22 11.20
C THR A 67 5.64 -1.29 11.29
N ARG A 68 4.51 -1.74 11.87
CA ARG A 68 4.18 -3.17 12.00
C ARG A 68 3.91 -3.81 10.64
N LEU A 69 3.15 -3.13 9.78
CA LEU A 69 2.84 -3.60 8.43
C LEU A 69 4.10 -3.74 7.57
N ARG A 70 4.97 -2.73 7.60
CA ARG A 70 6.25 -2.75 6.87
C ARG A 70 7.15 -3.90 7.30
N LYS A 71 7.21 -4.20 8.60
CA LYS A 71 7.96 -5.34 9.12
C LYS A 71 7.38 -6.65 8.57
N ARG A 72 6.06 -6.84 8.65
CA ARG A 72 5.38 -8.04 8.15
C ARG A 72 5.59 -8.28 6.66
N ILE A 73 5.42 -7.24 5.82
CA ILE A 73 5.62 -7.39 4.37
C ILE A 73 7.07 -7.79 4.08
N ARG A 74 8.04 -7.21 4.79
CA ARG A 74 9.46 -7.55 4.63
C ARG A 74 9.75 -8.99 5.08
N ASP A 75 9.21 -9.41 6.21
CA ASP A 75 9.37 -10.77 6.73
C ASP A 75 8.73 -11.81 5.78
N SER A 76 7.65 -11.45 5.08
CA SER A 76 7.03 -12.29 4.04
C SER A 76 7.83 -12.37 2.74
N ASN A 77 8.84 -11.51 2.54
CA ASN A 77 9.70 -11.43 1.35
C ASN A 77 8.95 -11.65 0.01
N PRO A 78 7.99 -10.78 -0.34
CA PRO A 78 7.21 -10.94 -1.56
C PRO A 78 8.07 -10.77 -2.82
N ASP A 79 7.74 -11.54 -3.86
CA ASP A 79 8.39 -11.45 -5.19
C ASP A 79 7.99 -10.20 -6.00
N TYR A 80 7.11 -9.35 -5.47
CA TYR A 80 6.60 -8.14 -6.13
C TYR A 80 7.16 -6.84 -5.54
N GLU A 81 7.14 -5.76 -6.33
CA GLU A 81 7.45 -4.42 -5.83
C GLU A 81 6.35 -3.96 -4.85
N TRP A 82 6.75 -3.38 -3.72
CA TRP A 82 5.80 -2.85 -2.76
C TRP A 82 6.19 -1.48 -2.18
N ALA A 83 5.16 -0.71 -1.84
CA ALA A 83 5.24 0.51 -1.06
C ALA A 83 4.20 0.49 0.07
N VAL A 84 4.55 1.10 1.20
CA VAL A 84 3.64 1.42 2.30
C VAL A 84 3.51 2.93 2.37
N ILE A 85 2.29 3.44 2.39
CA ILE A 85 1.96 4.84 2.63
C ILE A 85 1.36 4.90 4.05
N ALA A 86 2.09 5.53 4.95
CA ALA A 86 1.63 5.86 6.28
C ALA A 86 0.86 7.19 6.19
N VAL A 87 -0.37 7.23 6.67
CA VAL A 87 -1.19 8.45 6.71
C VAL A 87 -1.61 8.74 8.14
N ASP A 88 -1.65 10.02 8.51
CA ASP A 88 -2.21 10.48 9.78
C ASP A 88 -3.61 11.08 9.63
N GLU A 89 -4.24 11.42 10.75
CA GLU A 89 -5.59 12.00 10.78
C GLU A 89 -5.67 13.40 10.14
N SER A 90 -4.53 14.09 9.95
CA SER A 90 -4.47 15.38 9.26
C SER A 90 -4.42 15.22 7.73
N GLY A 91 -4.17 14.00 7.24
CA GLY A 91 -4.03 13.69 5.82
C GLY A 91 -2.63 13.84 5.27
N ASP A 92 -1.64 14.13 6.12
CA ASP A 92 -0.23 14.05 5.76
C ASP A 92 0.20 12.58 5.60
N TYR A 93 1.17 12.33 4.73
CA TYR A 93 1.60 10.97 4.44
C TYR A 93 3.09 10.80 4.20
N GLU A 94 3.61 9.65 4.62
CA GLU A 94 4.99 9.21 4.39
C GLU A 94 5.02 7.94 3.54
N VAL A 95 5.98 7.85 2.62
CA VAL A 95 6.11 6.71 1.70
C VAL A 95 7.35 5.88 2.02
N ALA A 96 7.16 4.61 2.37
CA ALA A 96 8.21 3.63 2.56
C ALA A 96 8.14 2.54 1.49
N ARG A 97 9.09 2.54 0.55
CA ARG A 97 9.20 1.51 -0.51
C ARG A 97 10.33 0.52 -0.24
N ALA A 98 10.16 -0.74 -0.64
CA ALA A 98 11.30 -1.61 -0.87
C ALA A 98 11.89 -1.34 -2.26
N PRO A 99 13.21 -1.49 -2.44
CA PRO A 99 13.79 -1.57 -3.79
C PRO A 99 13.14 -2.75 -4.53
N PRO A 100 13.08 -2.70 -5.88
CA PRO A 100 12.57 -3.83 -6.65
C PRO A 100 13.29 -5.09 -6.20
N SER A 101 12.54 -6.16 -5.95
CA SER A 101 13.10 -7.49 -5.75
C SER A 101 13.99 -7.74 -6.95
N LYS A 102 15.30 -7.59 -6.74
CA LYS A 102 16.28 -7.92 -7.77
C LYS A 102 15.99 -9.39 -8.05
N ALA A 103 15.50 -9.69 -9.24
CA ALA A 103 15.40 -11.04 -9.74
C ALA A 103 16.67 -11.75 -9.29
N VAL A 104 16.50 -12.88 -8.57
CA VAL A 104 17.59 -13.69 -8.10
C VAL A 104 18.57 -13.86 -9.26
N VAL A 105 19.71 -13.18 -9.19
CA VAL A 105 20.84 -13.52 -10.04
C VAL A 105 21.29 -14.86 -9.51
N ALA A 106 20.82 -15.93 -10.15
CA ALA A 106 21.37 -17.26 -9.93
C ALA A 106 22.88 -17.16 -10.19
N GLN A 107 23.66 -17.42 -9.16
CA GLN A 107 25.09 -17.75 -9.29
C GLN A 107 25.21 -19.23 -9.62
#